data_AF-A0A969WRU6-F1
#
_entry.id   AF-A0A969WRU6-F1
#
_cell.length_a   1.000
_cell.length_b   1.000
_cell.length_c   1.000
_cell.angle_alpha   90.00
_cell.angle_beta   90.00
_cell.angle_gamma   90.00
#
_symmetry.space_group_name_H-M   'P 1'
#
loop_
_entity.id
_entity.type
_entity.pdbx_description
1 polymer ?
#
loop_
_entity_poly.entity_id
_entity_poly.type
_entity_poly.pdbx_seq_one_letter_code
_entity_poly.pdbx_strand_id
1 'polypeptide(L)'
;MPYRRLPNTDSARIKALKTAINKCSDTDFNDVVVSMKTLYRAKNAVGKFERMCNLYNQTLETQVRANISFQKQTRNARMYLSHFVQVLNLSVIRSEIKDHNLSLYGLENSELLVPDLSTNELILDWGHKIIIGEERRIAEGGVPIYNPTIAKVKGMYSIFKDAYQTQKIHQKATNRTQADVVDFRTQIDEIILDIWEQVEEANIDLTAKKKIDKNREYGIVYYYRKGEKIDNAN
;
A
#
# COMPACT_ATOMS: atom_id res chain seq x y z
N MET A 1 20.74 -20.74 26.33
CA MET A 1 19.34 -20.70 26.83
C MET A 1 18.53 -19.99 25.76
N PRO A 2 17.42 -20.58 25.27
CA PRO A 2 16.68 -19.98 24.16
C PRO A 2 16.11 -18.62 24.54
N TYR A 3 16.02 -17.72 23.57
CA TYR A 3 15.49 -16.37 23.76
C TYR A 3 14.14 -16.22 23.04
N ARG A 4 13.23 -15.40 23.57
CA ARG A 4 11.96 -15.08 22.92
C ARG A 4 12.09 -13.83 22.04
N ARG A 5 11.27 -13.76 20.99
CA ARG A 5 11.13 -12.55 20.16
C ARG A 5 9.64 -12.26 19.95
N LEU A 6 9.24 -11.01 20.12
CA LEU A 6 7.87 -10.59 19.85
C LEU A 6 7.51 -10.87 18.38
N PRO A 7 6.23 -11.19 18.09
CA PRO A 7 5.78 -11.44 16.73
C PRO A 7 6.05 -10.24 15.81
N ASN A 8 6.57 -10.50 14.62
CA ASN A 8 6.93 -9.45 13.66
C ASN A 8 5.83 -9.15 12.64
N THR A 9 4.89 -10.07 12.42
CA THR A 9 3.75 -9.89 11.51
C THR A 9 2.44 -9.70 12.27
N ASP A 10 1.50 -8.98 11.68
CA ASP A 10 0.18 -8.73 12.30
C ASP A 10 -0.61 -10.03 12.51
N SER A 11 -0.52 -10.97 11.57
CA SER A 11 -1.07 -12.32 11.72
C SER A 11 -0.46 -13.08 12.89
N ALA A 12 0.86 -13.00 13.09
CA ALA A 12 1.51 -13.65 14.22
C ALA A 12 1.17 -13.00 15.57
N ARG A 13 0.98 -11.67 15.62
CA ARG A 13 0.46 -10.96 16.81
C ARG A 13 -0.94 -11.42 17.19
N ILE A 14 -1.84 -11.46 16.20
CA ILE A 14 -3.22 -11.94 16.38
C ILE A 14 -3.22 -13.38 16.89
N LYS A 15 -2.40 -14.25 16.26
CA LYS A 15 -2.27 -15.65 16.65
C LYS A 15 -1.77 -15.79 18.09
N ALA A 16 -0.73 -15.05 18.47
CA ALA A 16 -0.17 -15.10 19.83
C ALA A 16 -1.22 -14.74 20.89
N LEU A 17 -1.96 -13.64 20.68
CA LEU A 17 -3.04 -13.23 21.58
C LEU A 17 -4.17 -14.27 21.65
N LYS A 18 -4.62 -14.79 20.51
CA LYS A 18 -5.68 -15.81 20.48
C LYS A 18 -5.26 -17.10 21.19
N THR A 19 -4.03 -17.55 20.99
CA THR A 19 -3.49 -18.74 21.67
C THR A 19 -3.49 -18.53 23.18
N ALA A 20 -2.98 -17.39 23.67
CA ALA A 20 -2.99 -17.09 25.10
C ALA A 20 -4.42 -17.00 25.67
N ILE A 21 -5.33 -16.31 24.97
CA ILE A 21 -6.72 -16.13 25.41
C ILE A 21 -7.45 -17.46 25.47
N ASN A 22 -7.32 -18.31 24.46
CA ASN A 22 -7.95 -19.63 24.42
C ASN A 22 -7.41 -20.50 25.55
N LYS A 23 -6.07 -20.54 25.71
CA LYS A 23 -5.44 -21.32 26.77
C LYS A 23 -5.93 -20.92 28.17
N CYS A 24 -6.08 -19.62 28.43
CA CYS A 24 -6.62 -19.13 29.70
C CYS A 24 -8.12 -19.38 29.86
N SER A 25 -8.87 -19.54 28.77
CA SER A 25 -10.31 -19.83 28.82
C SER A 25 -10.58 -21.33 29.04
N ASP A 26 -9.66 -22.19 28.59
CA ASP A 26 -9.71 -23.65 28.78
C ASP A 26 -9.11 -24.13 30.10
N THR A 27 -8.51 -23.23 30.88
CA THR A 27 -7.87 -23.53 32.17
C THR A 27 -8.83 -23.20 33.31
N ASP A 28 -8.85 -24.03 34.37
CA ASP A 28 -9.65 -23.78 35.56
C ASP A 28 -9.31 -22.44 36.21
N PHE A 29 -10.30 -21.75 36.76
CA PHE A 29 -10.17 -20.38 37.28
C PHE A 29 -9.02 -20.22 38.31
N ASN A 30 -8.77 -21.25 39.11
CA ASN A 30 -7.71 -21.24 40.13
C ASN A 30 -6.29 -21.41 39.55
N ASP A 31 -6.18 -21.93 38.33
CA ASP A 31 -4.91 -22.26 37.68
C ASP A 31 -4.54 -21.25 36.56
N VAL A 32 -5.35 -20.21 36.36
CA VAL A 32 -5.08 -19.17 35.37
C VAL A 32 -3.90 -18.30 35.82
N VAL A 33 -2.79 -18.39 35.08
CA VAL A 33 -1.55 -17.64 35.36
C VAL A 33 -1.58 -16.19 34.89
N VAL A 34 -2.49 -15.83 33.97
CA VAL A 34 -2.61 -14.48 33.42
C VAL A 34 -3.68 -13.70 34.17
N SER A 35 -3.37 -12.47 34.59
CA SER A 35 -4.30 -11.62 35.32
C SER A 35 -5.57 -11.34 34.51
N MET A 36 -6.72 -11.30 35.21
CA MET A 36 -8.01 -10.99 34.58
C MET A 36 -8.02 -9.60 33.89
N LYS A 37 -7.26 -8.65 34.43
CA LYS A 37 -7.07 -7.31 33.83
C LYS A 37 -6.38 -7.42 32.47
N THR A 38 -5.29 -8.18 32.39
CA THR A 38 -4.54 -8.41 31.14
C THR A 38 -5.39 -9.19 30.13
N LEU A 39 -6.12 -10.22 30.57
CA LEU A 39 -7.03 -10.99 29.70
C LEU A 39 -8.15 -10.15 29.11
N TYR A 40 -8.78 -9.28 29.90
CA TYR A 40 -9.81 -8.36 29.40
C TYR A 40 -9.23 -7.38 28.36
N ARG A 41 -8.05 -6.79 28.64
CA ARG A 41 -7.34 -5.94 27.67
C ARG A 41 -7.03 -6.69 26.38
N ALA A 42 -6.54 -7.93 26.47
CA ALA A 42 -6.20 -8.77 25.33
C ALA A 42 -7.43 -9.10 24.47
N LYS A 43 -8.55 -9.52 25.08
CA LYS A 43 -9.80 -9.83 24.37
C LYS A 43 -10.34 -8.62 23.60
N ASN A 44 -10.32 -7.44 24.21
CA ASN A 44 -10.77 -6.21 23.55
C ASN A 44 -9.81 -5.76 22.44
N ALA A 45 -8.51 -5.80 22.71
CA ALA A 45 -7.49 -5.36 21.76
C ALA A 45 -7.41 -6.27 20.53
N VAL A 46 -7.47 -7.60 20.70
CA VAL A 46 -7.38 -8.54 19.57
C VAL A 46 -8.55 -8.36 18.61
N GLY A 47 -9.79 -8.23 19.11
CA GLY A 47 -10.95 -8.02 18.26
C GLY A 47 -10.90 -6.69 17.51
N LYS A 48 -10.38 -5.63 18.14
CA LYS A 48 -10.16 -4.35 17.47
C LYS A 48 -9.07 -4.45 16.40
N PHE A 49 -7.92 -5.05 16.74
CA PHE A 49 -6.78 -5.18 15.83
C PHE A 49 -7.09 -6.03 14.60
N GLU A 50 -7.83 -7.12 14.77
CA GLU A 50 -8.30 -7.95 13.65
C GLU A 50 -9.17 -7.16 12.67
N ARG A 51 -10.12 -6.37 13.17
CA ARG A 51 -10.96 -5.50 12.32
C ARG A 51 -10.11 -4.49 11.55
N MET A 52 -9.12 -3.90 12.20
CA MET A 52 -8.21 -2.93 11.56
C MET A 52 -7.36 -3.60 10.45
N CYS A 53 -6.79 -4.77 10.73
CA CYS A 53 -6.02 -5.54 9.75
C CYS A 53 -6.88 -5.97 8.56
N ASN A 54 -8.11 -6.43 8.81
CA ASN A 54 -9.04 -6.82 7.76
C ASN A 54 -9.44 -5.62 6.89
N LEU A 55 -9.71 -4.47 7.50
CA LEU A 55 -10.01 -3.24 6.78
C LEU A 55 -8.83 -2.80 5.90
N TYR A 56 -7.60 -2.83 6.44
CA TYR A 56 -6.40 -2.55 5.66
C TYR A 56 -6.27 -3.47 4.43
N ASN A 57 -6.41 -4.78 4.62
CA ASN A 57 -6.36 -5.76 3.53
C ASN A 57 -7.43 -5.48 2.46
N GLN A 58 -8.67 -5.16 2.86
CA GLN A 58 -9.75 -4.80 1.93
C GLN A 58 -9.43 -3.53 1.12
N THR A 59 -8.88 -2.50 1.77
CA THR A 59 -8.49 -1.26 1.07
C THR A 59 -7.33 -1.50 0.10
N LEU A 60 -6.35 -2.30 0.50
CA LEU A 60 -5.20 -2.67 -0.34
C LEU A 60 -5.64 -3.47 -1.56
N GLU A 61 -6.49 -4.48 -1.38
CA GLU A 61 -7.03 -5.26 -2.51
C GLU A 61 -7.79 -4.37 -3.50
N THR A 62 -8.61 -3.45 -2.99
CA THR A 62 -9.34 -2.49 -3.82
C THR A 62 -8.38 -1.62 -4.63
N GLN A 63 -7.34 -1.07 -3.98
CA GLN A 63 -6.31 -0.27 -4.64
C GLN A 63 -5.56 -1.07 -5.72
N VAL A 64 -5.21 -2.32 -5.45
CA VAL A 64 -4.48 -3.17 -6.40
C VAL A 64 -5.37 -3.49 -7.61
N ARG A 65 -6.64 -3.84 -7.40
CA ARG A 65 -7.59 -4.10 -8.49
C ARG A 65 -7.80 -2.86 -9.36
N ALA A 66 -7.99 -1.68 -8.74
CA ALA A 66 -8.13 -0.42 -9.46
C ALA A 66 -6.86 -0.03 -10.24
N ASN A 67 -5.67 -0.37 -9.74
CA ASN A 67 -4.42 -0.06 -10.43
C ASN A 67 -4.30 -0.79 -11.78
N ILE A 68 -4.87 -1.98 -11.95
CA ILE A 68 -4.79 -2.75 -13.21
C ILE A 68 -5.42 -1.97 -14.36
N SER A 69 -6.63 -1.44 -14.18
CA SER A 69 -7.30 -0.63 -15.19
C SER A 69 -6.62 0.72 -15.35
N PHE A 70 -6.16 1.33 -14.25
CA PHE A 70 -5.44 2.61 -14.27
C PHE A 70 -4.18 2.55 -15.15
N GLN A 71 -3.35 1.50 -15.03
CA GLN A 71 -2.14 1.36 -15.85
C GLN A 71 -2.45 1.33 -17.35
N LYS A 72 -3.55 0.68 -17.75
CA LYS A 72 -4.01 0.66 -19.14
C LYS A 72 -4.42 2.06 -19.61
N GLN A 73 -5.13 2.81 -18.78
CA GLN A 73 -5.57 4.16 -19.09
C GLN A 73 -4.38 5.13 -19.21
N THR A 74 -3.40 5.04 -18.30
CA THR A 74 -2.15 5.80 -18.36
C THR A 74 -1.36 5.52 -19.62
N ARG A 75 -1.19 4.25 -19.99
CA ARG A 75 -0.50 3.86 -21.23
C ARG A 75 -1.20 4.45 -22.45
N ASN A 76 -2.53 4.38 -22.50
CA ASN A 76 -3.31 4.94 -23.60
C ASN A 76 -3.15 6.46 -23.69
N ALA A 77 -3.34 7.18 -22.58
CA ALA A 77 -3.18 8.64 -22.57
C ALA A 77 -1.78 9.06 -23.03
N ARG A 78 -0.72 8.43 -22.50
CA ARG A 78 0.67 8.67 -22.92
C ARG A 78 0.88 8.45 -24.41
N MET A 79 0.40 7.33 -24.94
CA MET A 79 0.53 6.99 -26.36
C MET A 79 -0.15 8.02 -27.26
N TYR A 80 -1.39 8.40 -26.95
CA TYR A 80 -2.15 9.36 -27.76
C TYR A 80 -1.57 10.77 -27.69
N LEU A 81 -1.11 11.21 -26.51
CA LEU A 81 -0.43 12.51 -26.37
C LEU A 81 0.89 12.55 -27.14
N SER A 82 1.73 11.52 -26.98
CA SER A 82 2.99 11.40 -27.70
C SER A 82 2.77 11.40 -29.22
N HIS A 83 1.83 10.58 -29.71
CA HIS A 83 1.51 10.52 -31.14
C HIS A 83 0.99 11.86 -31.67
N PHE A 84 0.14 12.56 -30.93
CA PHE A 84 -0.35 13.88 -31.33
C PHE A 84 0.80 14.88 -31.49
N VAL A 85 1.71 14.96 -30.52
CA VAL A 85 2.86 15.87 -30.58
C VAL A 85 3.80 15.51 -31.73
N GLN A 86 4.04 14.21 -31.99
CA GLN A 86 4.83 13.78 -33.14
C GLN A 86 4.23 14.28 -34.46
N VAL A 87 2.91 14.15 -34.63
CA VAL A 87 2.24 14.61 -35.85
C VAL A 87 2.25 16.14 -35.95
N LEU A 88 2.06 16.85 -34.84
CA LEU A 88 2.24 18.31 -34.79
C LEU A 88 3.64 18.72 -35.27
N ASN A 89 4.68 18.09 -34.73
CA ASN A 89 6.07 18.38 -35.10
C ASN A 89 6.33 18.06 -36.58
N LEU A 90 5.79 16.94 -37.09
CA LEU A 90 5.88 16.61 -38.52
C LEU A 90 5.16 17.64 -39.42
N SER A 91 4.01 18.16 -38.99
CA SER A 91 3.32 19.23 -39.72
C SER A 91 4.09 20.55 -39.70
N VAL A 92 4.85 20.84 -38.63
CA VAL A 92 5.79 21.97 -38.60
C VAL A 92 6.95 21.75 -39.59
N ILE A 93 7.55 20.56 -39.61
CA ILE A 93 8.62 20.19 -40.56
C ILE A 93 8.14 20.32 -42.01
N ARG A 94 6.91 19.90 -42.31
CA ARG A 94 6.29 20.06 -43.65
C ARG A 94 5.83 21.48 -43.95
N SER A 95 6.02 22.44 -43.03
CA SER A 95 5.58 23.83 -43.16
C SER A 95 4.05 24.02 -43.29
N GLU A 96 3.26 23.01 -42.92
CA GLU A 96 1.78 23.07 -42.84
C GLU A 96 1.33 23.89 -41.62
N ILE A 97 2.08 23.79 -40.53
CA ILE A 97 1.90 24.58 -39.31
C ILE A 97 3.15 25.44 -39.11
N LYS A 98 2.97 26.72 -38.80
CA LYS A 98 4.10 27.63 -38.55
C LYS A 98 4.73 27.36 -37.19
N ASP A 99 6.05 27.45 -37.13
CA ASP A 99 6.85 27.16 -35.92
C ASP A 99 6.42 27.99 -34.70
N HIS A 100 6.10 29.28 -34.88
CA HIS A 100 5.63 30.14 -33.79
C HIS A 100 4.35 29.63 -33.10
N ASN A 101 3.54 28.80 -33.78
CA ASN A 101 2.33 28.22 -33.18
C ASN A 101 2.66 27.18 -32.10
N LEU A 102 3.89 26.66 -32.02
CA LEU A 102 4.32 25.77 -30.94
C LEU A 102 4.21 26.44 -29.56
N SER A 103 4.28 27.77 -29.50
CA SER A 103 4.05 28.54 -28.28
C SER A 103 2.64 28.37 -27.69
N LEU A 104 1.63 28.08 -28.53
CA LEU A 104 0.27 27.81 -28.07
C LEU A 104 0.19 26.54 -27.21
N TYR A 105 1.13 25.62 -27.39
CA TYR A 105 1.22 24.33 -26.70
C TYR A 105 2.28 24.35 -25.57
N GLY A 106 3.06 25.43 -25.44
CA GLY A 106 4.23 25.48 -24.56
C GLY A 106 5.41 24.64 -25.07
N LEU A 107 5.54 24.48 -26.39
CA LEU A 107 6.56 23.66 -27.06
C LEU A 107 7.59 24.50 -27.84
N GLU A 108 7.64 25.81 -27.65
CA GLU A 108 8.53 26.73 -28.37
C GLU A 108 10.03 26.41 -28.23
N ASN A 109 10.42 25.77 -27.12
CA ASN A 109 11.80 25.38 -26.83
C ASN A 109 11.99 23.85 -26.82
N SER A 110 11.06 23.09 -27.41
CA SER A 110 11.13 21.62 -27.40
C SER A 110 12.06 21.04 -28.46
N GLU A 111 12.60 21.87 -29.36
CA GLU A 111 13.42 21.44 -30.50
C GLU A 111 12.72 20.37 -31.37
N LEU A 112 11.39 20.47 -31.51
CA LEU A 112 10.55 19.49 -32.21
C LEU A 112 10.63 18.07 -31.62
N LEU A 113 10.97 17.95 -30.34
CA LEU A 113 10.91 16.72 -29.59
C LEU A 113 9.56 16.56 -28.88
N VAL A 114 9.21 15.32 -28.59
CA VAL A 114 8.07 15.01 -27.72
C VAL A 114 8.46 15.34 -26.29
N PRO A 115 7.63 16.08 -25.52
CA PRO A 115 7.91 16.38 -24.13
C PRO A 115 7.95 15.11 -23.27
N ASP A 116 8.57 15.20 -22.10
CA ASP A 116 8.57 14.08 -21.16
C ASP A 116 7.16 13.78 -20.65
N LEU A 117 6.76 12.50 -20.77
CA LEU A 117 5.48 11.95 -20.32
C LEU A 117 5.71 10.74 -19.40
N SER A 118 6.87 10.67 -18.74
CA SER A 118 7.28 9.56 -17.87
C SER A 118 6.37 9.41 -16.65
N THR A 119 5.98 10.51 -16.01
CA THR A 119 5.16 10.52 -14.79
C THR A 119 3.70 10.87 -15.06
N ASN A 120 2.82 10.53 -14.11
CA ASN A 120 1.39 10.86 -14.22
C ASN A 120 1.15 12.38 -14.17
N GLU A 121 1.96 13.09 -13.40
CA GLU A 121 1.94 14.54 -13.23
C GLU A 121 2.31 15.24 -14.54
N LEU A 122 3.31 14.73 -15.25
CA LEU A 122 3.70 15.24 -16.56
C LEU A 122 2.64 14.95 -17.62
N ILE A 123 2.03 13.77 -17.61
CA ILE A 123 0.90 13.45 -18.50
C ILE A 123 -0.28 14.41 -18.24
N LEU A 124 -0.55 14.77 -16.99
CA LEU A 124 -1.58 15.76 -16.64
C LEU A 124 -1.27 17.15 -17.21
N ASP A 125 -0.06 17.65 -16.94
CA ASP A 125 0.35 18.99 -17.35
C ASP A 125 0.39 19.12 -18.88
N TRP A 126 1.12 18.22 -19.55
CA TRP A 126 1.21 18.22 -21.01
C TRP A 126 -0.10 17.91 -21.69
N GLY A 127 -0.90 16.98 -21.14
CA GLY A 127 -2.24 16.71 -21.66
C GLY A 127 -3.12 17.95 -21.67
N HIS A 128 -3.08 18.74 -20.61
CA HIS A 128 -3.81 20.01 -20.55
C HIS A 128 -3.30 21.03 -21.57
N LYS A 129 -1.97 21.26 -21.63
CA LYS A 129 -1.34 22.21 -22.55
C LYS A 129 -1.60 21.86 -24.01
N ILE A 130 -1.46 20.58 -24.39
CA ILE A 130 -1.66 20.11 -25.76
C ILE A 130 -3.11 20.31 -26.22
N ILE A 131 -4.07 19.98 -25.35
CA ILE A 131 -5.50 20.14 -25.65
C ILE A 131 -5.85 21.61 -25.85
N ILE A 132 -5.44 22.48 -24.92
CA ILE A 132 -5.70 23.92 -25.02
C ILE A 132 -5.00 24.52 -26.24
N GLY A 133 -3.74 24.15 -26.50
CA GLY A 133 -2.97 24.67 -27.62
C GLY A 133 -3.63 24.37 -28.96
N GLU A 134 -4.10 23.12 -29.16
CA GLU A 134 -4.79 22.76 -30.39
C GLU A 134 -6.16 23.42 -30.50
N GLU A 135 -6.93 23.50 -29.42
CA GLU A 135 -8.22 24.19 -29.41
C GLU A 135 -8.06 25.68 -29.78
N ARG A 136 -7.01 26.34 -29.27
CA ARG A 136 -6.67 27.74 -29.63
C ARG A 136 -6.25 27.87 -31.07
N ARG A 137 -5.35 27.02 -31.56
CA ARG A 137 -4.89 27.05 -32.95
C ARG A 137 -6.06 26.88 -33.93
N ILE A 138 -7.00 25.98 -33.63
CA ILE A 138 -8.22 25.79 -34.43
C ILE A 138 -9.11 27.04 -34.37
N ALA A 139 -9.28 27.65 -33.20
CA ALA A 139 -10.07 28.87 -33.03
C ALA A 139 -9.47 30.07 -33.80
N GLU A 140 -8.15 30.11 -33.96
CA GLU A 140 -7.41 31.10 -34.77
C GLU A 140 -7.42 30.78 -36.27
N GLY A 141 -8.21 29.78 -36.71
CA GLY A 141 -8.38 29.40 -38.12
C GLY A 141 -7.41 28.33 -38.63
N GLY A 142 -6.62 27.70 -37.74
CA GLY A 142 -5.74 26.61 -38.08
C GLY A 142 -6.47 25.32 -38.45
N VAL A 143 -6.00 24.63 -39.49
CA VAL A 143 -6.57 23.34 -39.93
C VAL A 143 -6.28 22.25 -38.88
N PRO A 144 -7.28 21.54 -38.33
CA PRO A 144 -7.08 20.54 -37.27
C PRO A 144 -6.15 19.39 -37.66
N ILE A 145 -5.46 18.81 -36.67
CA ILE A 145 -4.78 17.52 -36.85
C ILE A 145 -5.80 16.38 -36.78
N TYR A 146 -5.79 15.49 -37.78
CA TYR A 146 -6.82 14.46 -37.95
C TYR A 146 -6.47 13.08 -37.37
N ASN A 147 -5.19 12.75 -37.18
CA ASN A 147 -4.79 11.43 -36.70
C ASN A 147 -3.61 11.50 -35.71
N PRO A 148 -3.85 11.40 -34.39
CA PRO A 148 -5.15 11.31 -33.75
C PRO A 148 -5.85 12.68 -33.76
N THR A 149 -7.19 12.70 -33.84
CA THR A 149 -7.94 13.95 -33.63
C THR A 149 -7.77 14.45 -32.21
N ILE A 150 -7.84 15.77 -32.00
CA ILE A 150 -7.79 16.34 -30.65
C ILE A 150 -8.92 15.84 -29.75
N ALA A 151 -10.10 15.58 -30.33
CA ALA A 151 -11.22 14.98 -29.61
C ALA A 151 -10.87 13.58 -29.07
N LYS A 152 -10.15 12.76 -29.84
CA LYS A 152 -9.70 11.44 -29.40
C LYS A 152 -8.67 11.54 -28.28
N VAL A 153 -7.71 12.46 -28.41
CA VAL A 153 -6.69 12.73 -27.38
C VAL A 153 -7.37 13.20 -26.08
N LYS A 154 -8.29 14.15 -26.16
CA LYS A 154 -9.08 14.66 -25.03
C LYS A 154 -9.87 13.56 -24.32
N GLY A 155 -10.50 12.66 -25.08
CA GLY A 155 -11.20 11.51 -24.50
C GLY A 155 -10.28 10.59 -23.71
N MET A 156 -9.13 10.22 -24.27
CA MET A 156 -8.16 9.35 -23.58
C MET A 156 -7.54 10.03 -22.35
N TYR A 157 -7.24 11.32 -22.47
CA TYR A 157 -6.75 12.16 -21.37
C TYR A 157 -7.76 12.25 -20.22
N SER A 158 -9.04 12.49 -20.51
CA SER A 158 -10.09 12.58 -19.49
C SER A 158 -10.24 11.27 -18.72
N ILE A 159 -10.28 10.13 -19.43
CA ILE A 159 -10.36 8.80 -18.80
C ILE A 159 -9.17 8.57 -17.85
N PHE A 160 -7.96 8.93 -18.29
CA PHE A 160 -6.77 8.85 -17.44
C PHE A 160 -6.87 9.78 -16.22
N LYS A 161 -7.29 11.02 -16.40
CA LYS A 161 -7.40 12.02 -15.33
C LYS A 161 -8.36 11.55 -14.22
N ASP A 162 -9.53 11.07 -14.60
CA ASP A 162 -10.53 10.56 -13.65
C ASP A 162 -10.03 9.31 -12.91
N ALA A 163 -9.36 8.42 -13.64
CA ALA A 163 -8.76 7.23 -13.05
C ALA A 163 -7.59 7.56 -12.11
N TYR A 164 -6.77 8.55 -12.44
CA TYR A 164 -5.67 8.99 -11.57
C TYR A 164 -6.18 9.62 -10.26
N GLN A 165 -7.27 10.39 -10.32
CA GLN A 165 -7.94 10.89 -9.10
C GLN A 165 -8.47 9.74 -8.25
N THR A 166 -9.13 8.77 -8.87
CA THR A 166 -9.63 7.56 -8.20
C THR A 166 -8.48 6.77 -7.55
N GLN A 167 -7.35 6.61 -8.25
CA GLN A 167 -6.16 5.95 -7.74
C GLN A 167 -5.60 6.67 -6.50
N LYS A 168 -5.56 8.01 -6.49
CA LYS A 168 -5.15 8.79 -5.31
C LYS A 168 -6.08 8.57 -4.12
N ILE A 169 -7.39 8.47 -4.35
CA ILE A 169 -8.37 8.22 -3.29
C ILE A 169 -8.10 6.85 -2.66
N HIS A 170 -7.90 5.81 -3.47
CA HIS A 170 -7.57 4.47 -2.97
C HIS A 170 -6.25 4.45 -2.20
N GLN A 171 -5.19 5.08 -2.73
CA GLN A 171 -3.90 5.21 -2.04
C GLN A 171 -4.05 5.90 -0.68
N LYS A 172 -4.80 7.01 -0.61
CA LYS A 172 -5.03 7.72 0.65
C LYS A 172 -5.79 6.86 1.66
N ALA A 173 -6.80 6.11 1.22
CA ALA A 173 -7.55 5.21 2.08
C ALA A 173 -6.67 4.09 2.65
N THR A 174 -5.87 3.43 1.81
CA THR A 174 -4.93 2.38 2.23
C THR A 174 -3.86 2.90 3.17
N ASN A 175 -3.27 4.07 2.88
CA ASN A 175 -2.25 4.66 3.75
C ASN A 175 -2.82 4.99 5.13
N ARG A 176 -4.07 5.46 5.20
CA ARG A 176 -4.75 5.73 6.47
C ARG A 176 -4.96 4.44 7.27
N THR A 177 -5.55 3.40 6.66
CA THR A 177 -5.82 2.14 7.37
C THR A 177 -4.53 1.43 7.76
N GLN A 178 -3.47 1.57 6.96
CA GLN A 178 -2.14 1.09 7.30
C GLN A 178 -1.55 1.82 8.52
N ALA A 179 -1.64 3.15 8.55
CA ALA A 179 -1.19 3.95 9.68
C ALA A 179 -1.94 3.57 10.96
N ASP A 180 -3.28 3.43 10.88
CA ASP A 180 -4.10 2.99 11.99
C ASP A 180 -3.62 1.63 12.55
N VAL A 181 -3.30 0.66 11.68
CA VAL A 181 -2.74 -0.65 12.08
C VAL A 181 -1.37 -0.49 12.74
N VAL A 182 -0.47 0.31 12.15
CA VAL A 182 0.88 0.56 12.66
C VAL A 182 0.84 1.15 14.07
N ASP A 183 0.01 2.18 14.27
CA ASP A 183 -0.13 2.85 15.57
C ASP A 183 -0.67 1.90 16.65
N PHE A 184 -1.52 0.94 16.26
CA PHE A 184 -2.06 -0.05 17.18
C PHE A 184 -1.08 -1.19 17.52
N ARG A 185 0.00 -1.39 16.74
CA ARG A 185 0.97 -2.46 16.99
C ARG A 185 1.65 -2.32 18.35
N THR A 186 2.01 -1.11 18.75
CA THR A 186 2.66 -0.87 20.05
C THR A 186 1.79 -1.35 21.20
N GLN A 187 0.50 -1.02 21.18
CA GLN A 187 -0.44 -1.47 22.20
C GLN A 187 -0.60 -3.00 22.22
N ILE A 188 -0.58 -3.64 21.05
CA ILE A 188 -0.65 -5.11 20.94
C ILE A 188 0.63 -5.76 21.47
N ASP A 189 1.79 -5.22 21.11
CA ASP A 189 3.10 -5.72 21.52
C ASP A 189 3.29 -5.60 23.04
N GLU A 190 2.82 -4.52 23.65
CA GLU A 190 2.76 -4.35 25.11
C GLU A 190 1.90 -5.42 25.80
N ILE A 191 0.71 -5.73 25.26
CA ILE A 191 -0.17 -6.75 25.83
C ILE A 191 0.44 -8.14 25.68
N ILE A 192 1.04 -8.46 24.53
CA ILE A 192 1.74 -9.73 24.31
C ILE A 192 2.90 -9.86 25.30
N LEU A 193 3.69 -8.80 25.47
CA LEU A 193 4.81 -8.77 26.41
C LEU A 193 4.35 -9.04 27.85
N ASP A 194 3.30 -8.34 28.31
CA ASP A 194 2.71 -8.49 29.65
C ASP A 194 2.20 -9.92 29.91
N ILE A 195 1.50 -10.52 28.93
CA ILE A 195 1.07 -11.93 29.01
C ILE A 195 2.29 -12.86 29.13
N TRP A 196 3.29 -12.66 28.27
CA TRP A 196 4.46 -13.53 28.22
C TRP A 196 5.27 -13.46 29.53
N GLU A 197 5.40 -12.28 30.14
CA GLU A 197 6.08 -12.10 31.43
C GLU A 197 5.36 -12.83 32.56
N GLN A 198 4.03 -12.68 32.68
CA GLN A 198 3.24 -13.37 33.70
C GLN A 198 3.32 -14.90 33.56
N VAL A 199 3.26 -15.42 32.32
CA VAL A 199 3.41 -16.86 32.05
C VAL A 199 4.82 -17.36 32.39
N GLU A 200 5.87 -16.59 32.06
CA GLU A 200 7.26 -16.97 32.36
C GLU A 200 7.57 -16.95 33.86
N GLU A 201 6.98 -16.01 34.60
CA GLU A 201 7.08 -15.89 36.05
C GLU A 201 6.37 -17.05 36.76
N ALA A 202 5.14 -17.38 36.35
CA ALA A 202 4.39 -18.50 36.93
C ALA A 202 5.09 -19.86 36.75
N ASN A 203 5.89 -20.01 35.70
CA ASN A 203 6.62 -21.24 35.38
C ASN A 203 8.10 -21.20 35.80
N ILE A 204 8.51 -20.28 36.67
CA ILE A 204 9.93 -20.07 37.01
C ILE A 204 10.58 -21.27 37.72
N ASP A 205 9.83 -21.96 38.57
CA ASP A 205 10.30 -23.09 39.37
C ASP A 205 10.31 -24.43 38.60
N LEU A 206 9.83 -24.43 37.36
CA LEU A 206 9.83 -25.63 36.52
C LEU A 206 11.20 -25.89 35.90
N THR A 207 11.50 -27.17 35.65
CA THR A 207 12.71 -27.55 34.90
C THR A 207 12.70 -26.93 33.51
N ALA A 208 13.89 -26.60 32.96
CA ALA A 208 14.03 -25.82 31.73
C ALA A 208 13.19 -26.34 30.55
N LYS A 209 13.14 -27.67 30.35
CA LYS A 209 12.32 -28.31 29.30
C LYS A 209 10.82 -28.12 29.55
N LYS A 210 10.35 -28.44 30.76
CA LYS A 210 8.93 -28.27 31.14
C LYS A 210 8.48 -26.82 31.10
N LYS A 211 9.34 -25.89 31.52
CA LYS A 211 9.10 -24.44 31.45
C LYS A 211 8.84 -24.00 30.02
N ILE A 212 9.73 -24.36 29.08
CA ILE A 212 9.59 -23.99 27.66
C ILE A 212 8.30 -24.58 27.07
N ASP A 213 8.02 -25.85 27.35
CA ASP A 213 6.83 -26.51 26.81
C ASP A 213 5.54 -25.89 27.36
N LYS A 214 5.48 -25.58 28.66
CA LYS A 214 4.35 -24.87 29.28
C LYS A 214 4.16 -23.47 28.72
N ASN A 215 5.24 -22.73 28.54
CA ASN A 215 5.20 -21.37 27.99
C ASN A 215 4.71 -21.34 26.54
N ARG A 216 5.06 -22.36 25.74
CA ARG A 216 4.56 -22.52 24.35
C ARG A 216 3.05 -22.72 24.27
N GLU A 217 2.43 -23.32 25.29
CA GLU A 217 0.96 -23.47 25.35
C GLU A 217 0.25 -22.11 25.34
N TYR A 218 0.90 -21.04 25.83
CA TYR A 218 0.39 -19.67 25.82
C TYR A 218 0.83 -18.86 24.58
N GLY A 219 1.47 -19.50 23.59
CA GLY A 219 1.87 -18.86 22.34
C GLY A 219 3.24 -18.18 22.38
N ILE A 220 4.07 -18.43 23.40
CA ILE A 220 5.45 -17.94 23.46
C ILE A 220 6.32 -18.72 22.45
N VAL A 221 7.08 -17.99 21.63
CA VAL A 221 7.99 -18.57 20.64
C VAL A 221 9.44 -18.34 21.06
N TYR A 222 10.16 -19.45 21.23
CA TYR A 222 11.57 -19.50 21.62
C TYR A 222 12.47 -19.80 20.42
N TYR A 223 13.59 -19.08 20.35
CA TYR A 223 14.63 -19.22 19.33
C TYR A 223 15.97 -19.63 19.99
N TYR A 224 16.73 -20.45 19.28
CA TYR A 224 18.08 -20.85 19.68
C TYR A 224 19.13 -20.08 18.88
N ARG A 225 20.28 -19.79 19.49
CA ARG A 225 21.39 -19.17 18.76
C ARG A 225 22.04 -20.18 17.82
N LYS A 226 22.63 -19.68 16.74
CA LYS A 226 23.32 -20.51 15.74
C LYS A 226 24.46 -21.29 16.42
N GLY A 227 24.34 -22.61 16.51
CA GLY A 227 25.33 -23.50 17.15
C GLY A 227 24.96 -24.05 18.53
N GLU A 228 23.87 -23.60 19.16
CA GLU A 228 23.35 -24.25 20.38
C GLU A 228 22.60 -25.55 19.97
N LYS A 229 23.03 -26.71 20.49
CA LYS A 229 22.29 -27.97 20.34
C LYS A 229 21.03 -27.92 21.22
N ILE A 230 19.94 -28.47 20.70
CA ILE A 230 18.75 -28.79 21.50
C ILE A 230 19.19 -29.96 22.39
N ASP A 231 19.37 -29.73 23.69
CA ASP A 231 19.56 -30.82 24.64
C ASP A 231 18.25 -31.61 24.72
N ASN A 232 18.09 -32.54 23.79
CA ASN A 232 17.16 -33.65 23.88
C ASN A 232 17.72 -34.63 24.92
N ALA A 233 17.71 -34.23 26.19
CA ALA A 233 17.80 -35.19 27.27
C ALA A 233 16.45 -35.93 27.31
N ASN A 234 16.53 -37.24 27.03
CA ASN A 234 15.46 -38.22 27.08
C ASN A 234 14.70 -38.14 28.41
#